data_AF-A0A212SSR7-F1
#
_entry.id   AF-A0A212SSR7-F1
#
_cell.length_a   1.000
_cell.length_b   1.000
_cell.length_c   1.000
_cell.angle_alpha   90.00
_cell.angle_beta   90.00
_cell.angle_gamma   90.00
#
_symmetry.space_group_name_H-M   'P 1'
#
loop_
_entity.id
_entity.type
_entity.pdbx_description
1 polymer ?
#
loop_
_entity_poly.entity_id
_entity_poly.type
_entity_poly.pdbx_seq_one_letter_code
_entity_poly.pdbx_strand_id
1 'polypeptide(L)'
;MHSVLLISIPYMQRRAYATCRKQWPEVDPVCASQPMAFDEYAKEQDDEAEFISMMMGDTHRVMEYPRRGFAIEQEVPEHVRDAFERLRKRGYDTWLLSD
;
A
#
# COMPACT_ATOMS: atom_id res chain seq x y z
N MET A 1 -17.59 -0.80 20.90
CA MET A 1 -16.43 -1.07 20.03
C MET A 1 -16.98 -1.70 18.76
N HIS A 2 -16.93 -0.98 17.64
CA HIS A 2 -17.34 -1.51 16.34
C HIS A 2 -16.06 -1.82 15.56
N SER A 3 -15.60 -3.07 15.64
CA SER A 3 -14.50 -3.56 14.82
C SER A 3 -15.02 -3.99 13.45
N VAL A 4 -14.26 -3.75 12.41
CA VAL A 4 -14.57 -4.22 11.04
C VAL A 4 -13.39 -5.02 10.48
N LEU A 5 -13.69 -6.08 9.73
CA LEU A 5 -12.68 -6.84 8.99
C LEU A 5 -12.54 -6.27 7.58
N LEU A 6 -11.33 -5.84 7.23
CA LEU A 6 -10.99 -5.39 5.88
C LEU A 6 -10.15 -6.48 5.20
N ILE A 7 -10.70 -7.08 4.14
CA ILE A 7 -9.98 -8.06 3.32
C ILE A 7 -9.42 -7.34 2.09
N SER A 8 -8.10 -7.40 1.89
CA SER A 8 -7.43 -6.81 0.72
C SER A 8 -6.39 -7.76 0.13
N ILE A 9 -5.85 -7.39 -1.04
CA ILE A 9 -4.61 -8.01 -1.53
C ILE A 9 -3.43 -7.66 -0.59
N PRO A 10 -2.38 -8.52 -0.51
CA PRO A 10 -1.41 -8.47 0.57
C PRO A 10 -0.73 -7.11 0.78
N TYR A 11 -0.27 -6.48 -0.30
CA TYR A 11 0.47 -5.21 -0.24
C TYR A 11 -0.42 -3.99 0.05
N MET A 12 -1.75 -4.10 -0.03
CA MET A 12 -2.68 -2.97 0.15
C MET A 12 -3.17 -2.74 1.58
N GLN A 13 -2.87 -3.64 2.51
CA GLN A 13 -3.46 -3.63 3.86
C GLN A 13 -3.22 -2.32 4.61
N ARG A 14 -2.00 -1.77 4.53
CA ARG A 14 -1.65 -0.49 5.18
C ARG A 14 -2.47 0.68 4.67
N ARG A 15 -2.69 0.77 3.34
CA ARG A 15 -3.53 1.83 2.77
C ARG A 15 -5.00 1.66 3.15
N ALA A 16 -5.51 0.42 3.13
CA ALA A 16 -6.87 0.11 3.54
C ALA A 16 -7.13 0.55 4.99
N TYR A 17 -6.22 0.20 5.91
CA TYR A 17 -6.26 0.63 7.31
C TYR A 17 -6.31 2.16 7.42
N ALA A 18 -5.35 2.84 6.81
CA ALA A 18 -5.19 4.29 6.92
C ALA A 18 -6.39 5.07 6.35
N THR A 19 -6.98 4.54 5.27
CA THR A 19 -8.18 5.12 4.65
C THR A 19 -9.41 4.90 5.52
N CYS A 20 -9.58 3.69 6.08
CA CYS A 20 -10.69 3.37 6.96
C CYS A 20 -10.68 4.24 8.22
N ARG A 21 -9.53 4.39 8.88
CA ARG A 21 -9.36 5.26 10.05
C ARG A 21 -9.60 6.74 9.74
N LYS A 22 -9.37 7.16 8.49
CA LYS A 22 -9.68 8.53 8.05
C LYS A 22 -11.18 8.74 7.87
N GLN A 23 -11.87 7.77 7.28
CA GLN A 23 -13.31 7.85 6.98
C GLN A 23 -14.18 7.62 8.22
N TRP A 24 -13.78 6.69 9.08
CA TRP A 24 -14.47 6.31 10.31
C TRP A 24 -13.48 6.29 11.48
N PRO A 25 -13.18 7.45 12.08
CA PRO A 25 -12.22 7.57 13.18
C PRO A 25 -12.53 6.70 14.41
N GLU A 26 -13.82 6.37 14.60
CA GLU A 26 -14.36 5.59 15.71
C GLU A 26 -14.25 4.07 15.53
N VAL A 27 -13.96 3.62 14.31
CA VAL A 27 -13.83 2.20 13.98
C VAL A 27 -12.41 1.72 14.25
N ASP A 28 -12.29 0.48 14.72
CA ASP A 28 -11.03 -0.24 14.85
C ASP A 28 -10.92 -1.31 13.74
N PRO A 29 -10.23 -1.01 12.62
CA PRO A 29 -10.15 -1.92 11.49
C PRO A 29 -9.13 -3.02 11.75
N VAL A 30 -9.54 -4.26 11.50
CA VAL A 30 -8.65 -5.42 11.44
C VAL A 30 -8.43 -5.74 9.97
N CYS A 31 -7.20 -5.61 9.49
CA CYS A 31 -6.86 -5.97 8.11
C CYS A 31 -6.44 -7.43 8.02
N ALA A 32 -6.88 -8.10 6.96
CA ALA A 32 -6.45 -9.43 6.59
C ALA A 32 -6.22 -9.52 5.08
N SER A 33 -5.31 -10.41 4.69
CA SER A 33 -5.09 -10.83 3.32
C SER A 33 -4.87 -12.34 3.30
N GLN A 34 -4.69 -12.90 2.10
CA GLN A 34 -4.18 -14.26 1.95
C GLN A 34 -2.91 -14.44 2.80
N PRO A 35 -2.84 -15.45 3.69
CA PRO A 35 -1.68 -15.70 4.54
C PRO A 35 -0.63 -16.47 3.75
N MET A 36 0.25 -15.75 3.05
CA MET A 36 1.31 -16.35 2.23
C MET A 36 2.58 -15.50 2.26
N ALA A 37 3.72 -16.12 1.94
CA ALA A 37 4.98 -15.40 1.84
C ALA A 37 5.01 -14.53 0.57
N PHE A 38 5.81 -13.46 0.59
CA PHE A 38 5.99 -12.60 -0.58
C PHE A 38 6.49 -13.39 -1.81
N ASP A 39 7.50 -14.25 -1.63
CA ASP A 39 8.08 -15.04 -2.73
C ASP A 39 7.09 -16.01 -3.36
N GLU A 40 6.10 -16.49 -2.59
CA GLU A 40 5.03 -17.33 -3.10
C GLU A 40 4.05 -16.48 -3.91
N TYR A 41 3.67 -15.32 -3.39
CA TYR A 41 2.73 -14.41 -4.06
C TYR A 41 3.31 -13.84 -5.36
N ALA A 42 4.61 -13.51 -5.36
CA ALA A 42 5.32 -12.99 -6.53
C ALA A 42 5.36 -14.00 -7.69
N LYS A 43 5.45 -15.31 -7.39
CA LYS A 43 5.44 -16.37 -8.41
C LYS A 43 4.09 -16.54 -9.09
N GLU A 44 3.01 -16.07 -8.48
CA GLU A 44 1.67 -16.09 -9.05
C GLU A 44 1.42 -14.93 -10.02
N GLN A 45 2.37 -14.01 -10.19
CA GLN A 45 2.23 -12.84 -11.05
C GLN A 45 2.84 -13.11 -12.43
N ASP A 46 2.07 -12.87 -13.48
CA ASP A 46 2.51 -13.11 -14.87
C ASP A 46 3.54 -12.07 -15.36
N ASP A 47 3.41 -10.82 -14.90
CA ASP A 47 4.31 -9.72 -15.25
C ASP A 47 4.93 -9.13 -13.98
N GLU A 48 6.21 -9.45 -13.76
CA GLU A 48 6.98 -8.98 -12.62
C GLU A 48 7.11 -7.44 -12.60
N ALA A 49 7.32 -6.82 -13.76
CA ALA A 49 7.55 -5.39 -13.83
C ALA A 49 6.28 -4.61 -13.53
N GLU A 50 5.14 -5.07 -14.04
CA GLU A 50 3.83 -4.53 -13.72
C GLU A 50 3.49 -4.75 -12.25
N PHE A 51 3.77 -5.94 -11.71
CA PHE A 51 3.57 -6.24 -10.29
C PHE A 51 4.34 -5.30 -9.36
N ILE A 52 5.62 -5.08 -9.64
CA ILE A 52 6.44 -4.11 -8.90
C ILE A 52 5.86 -2.70 -9.03
N SER A 53 5.46 -2.31 -10.24
CA SER A 53 4.88 -0.99 -10.49
C SER A 53 3.56 -0.78 -9.73
N MET A 54 2.71 -1.80 -9.60
CA MET A 54 1.48 -1.73 -8.79
C MET A 54 1.79 -1.56 -7.29
N MET A 55 2.75 -2.31 -6.76
CA MET A 55 3.19 -2.17 -5.35
C MET A 55 3.79 -0.78 -5.08
N MET A 56 4.56 -0.26 -6.04
CA MET A 56 5.07 1.12 -6.03
C MET A 56 3.90 2.12 -5.99
N GLY A 57 2.88 1.92 -6.82
CA GLY A 57 1.66 2.73 -6.80
C GLY A 57 0.96 2.72 -5.45
N ASP A 58 0.81 1.56 -4.81
CA ASP A 58 0.19 1.47 -3.48
C ASP A 58 1.02 2.20 -2.41
N THR A 59 2.33 1.96 -2.40
CA THR A 59 3.28 2.59 -1.47
C THR A 59 3.28 4.11 -1.63
N HIS A 60 3.23 4.62 -2.86
CA HIS A 60 3.13 6.05 -3.13
C HIS A 60 1.86 6.65 -2.52
N ARG A 61 0.73 5.96 -2.63
CA ARG A 61 -0.54 6.41 -2.05
C ARG A 61 -0.50 6.39 -0.52
N VAL A 62 0.18 5.43 0.11
CA VAL A 62 0.42 5.46 1.56
C VAL A 62 1.16 6.75 1.98
N MET A 63 2.09 7.24 1.15
CA MET A 63 2.84 8.48 1.42
C MET A 63 2.03 9.76 1.09
N GLU A 64 1.27 9.77 0.00
CA GLU A 64 0.63 10.99 -0.53
C GLU A 64 -0.81 11.22 -0.07
N TYR A 65 -1.58 10.15 0.15
CA TYR A 65 -2.99 10.26 0.54
C TYR A 65 -3.20 11.07 1.84
N PRO A 66 -2.33 11.02 2.85
CA PRO A 66 -2.45 11.88 4.02
C PRO A 66 -2.44 13.37 3.66
N ARG A 67 -1.54 13.80 2.77
CA ARG A 67 -1.44 15.20 2.32
C ARG A 67 -2.67 15.63 1.53
N ARG A 68 -3.28 14.70 0.79
CA ARG A 68 -4.51 14.90 0.01
C ARG A 68 -5.80 14.72 0.84
N GLY A 69 -5.69 14.38 2.12
CA GLY A 69 -6.85 14.20 3.02
C GLY A 69 -7.60 12.89 2.87
N PHE A 70 -7.06 11.91 2.12
CA PHE A 70 -7.72 10.62 1.87
C PHE A 70 -7.39 9.51 2.88
N ALA A 71 -6.31 9.66 3.64
CA ALA A 71 -5.88 8.68 4.65
C ALA A 71 -5.29 9.38 5.88
N ILE A 72 -5.15 8.66 6.99
CA ILE A 72 -4.30 9.10 8.10
C ILE A 72 -2.82 8.87 7.76
N GLU A 73 -1.93 9.63 8.38
CA GLU A 73 -0.49 9.43 8.20
C GLU A 73 -0.05 8.02 8.67
N GLN A 74 0.89 7.43 7.94
CA GLN A 74 1.50 6.15 8.26
C GLN A 74 3.00 6.32 8.30
N GLU A 75 3.65 5.70 9.28
CA GLU A 75 5.11 5.65 9.31
C GLU A 75 5.63 4.82 8.13
N VAL A 76 6.42 5.48 7.29
CA VAL A 76 7.16 4.84 6.19
C VAL A 76 8.65 4.94 6.53
N PRO A 77 9.28 3.84 6.97
CA PRO A 77 10.69 3.83 7.33
C PRO A 77 11.60 4.30 6.19
N GLU A 78 12.73 4.90 6.53
CA GLU A 78 13.69 5.47 5.57
C GLU A 78 14.13 4.44 4.52
N HIS A 79 14.46 3.21 4.94
CA HIS A 79 14.87 2.15 4.00
C HIS A 79 13.79 1.80 2.96
N VAL A 80 12.50 1.95 3.30
CA VAL A 80 11.38 1.76 2.36
C VAL A 80 11.31 2.91 1.37
N ARG A 81 11.50 4.15 1.84
CA ARG A 81 11.57 5.35 0.99
C ARG A 81 12.75 5.26 0.01
N ASP A 82 13.91 4.81 0.48
CA ASP A 82 15.08 4.61 -0.35
C ASP A 82 14.86 3.53 -1.42
N ALA A 83 14.19 2.43 -1.04
CA ALA A 83 13.83 1.38 -1.99
C ALA A 83 12.86 1.89 -3.05
N PHE A 84 11.84 2.65 -2.64
CA PHE A 84 10.89 3.31 -3.52
C PHE A 84 11.61 4.21 -4.53
N GLU A 85 12.51 5.09 -4.07
CA GLU A 85 13.26 5.98 -4.96
C GLU A 85 14.19 5.23 -5.93
N ARG A 86 14.81 4.12 -5.50
CA ARG A 86 15.61 3.27 -6.39
C ARG A 86 14.77 2.63 -7.49
N LEU A 87 13.56 2.16 -7.17
CA LEU A 87 12.65 1.54 -8.13
C LEU A 87 12.06 2.59 -9.08
N ARG A 88 11.65 3.77 -8.56
CA ARG A 88 11.21 4.89 -9.38
C ARG A 88 12.27 5.30 -10.41
N LYS A 89 13.53 5.43 -10.00
CA LYS A 89 14.66 5.74 -10.92
C LYS A 89 14.91 4.67 -11.99
N ARG A 90 14.42 3.44 -11.78
CA ARG A 90 14.51 2.33 -12.73
C ARG A 90 13.29 2.24 -13.66
N GLY A 91 12.31 3.14 -13.52
CA GLY A 91 11.13 3.20 -14.40
C GLY A 91 9.93 2.39 -13.92
N TYR A 92 9.89 1.94 -12.65
CA TYR A 92 8.70 1.31 -12.07
C TYR A 92 7.71 2.37 -11.57
N ASP A 93 7.30 3.27 -12.45
CA ASP A 93 6.49 4.46 -12.10
C ASP A 93 5.10 4.51 -12.75
N THR A 94 4.71 3.48 -13.51
CA THR A 94 3.43 3.37 -14.24
C THR A 94 2.20 3.71 -13.39
N TRP A 95 2.17 3.31 -12.12
CA TRP A 95 1.03 3.48 -11.22
C TRP A 95 1.18 4.59 -10.18
N LEU A 96 2.23 5.40 -10.28
CA LEU A 96 2.40 6.57 -9.42
C LEU A 96 1.32 7.60 -9.73
N LEU A 97 0.94 8.37 -8.71
CA LEU A 97 0.05 9.50 -8.90
C LEU A 97 0.79 10.54 -9.76
N SER A 98 0.15 10.97 -10.84
CA SER A 98 0.52 12.22 -11.51
C SER A 98 0.06 13.39 -10.64
N ASP A 99 0.77 14.51 -10.76
CA ASP A 99 0.30 15.80 -10.27
C ASP A 99 -0.89 16.30 -11.09
#